data_AF-A0A5J4T2Z8-F1
#
_entry.id   AF-A0A5J4T2Z8-F1
#
_cell.length_a   1.000
_cell.length_b   1.000
_cell.length_c   1.000
_cell.angle_alpha   90.00
_cell.angle_beta   90.00
_cell.angle_gamma   90.00
#
_symmetry.space_group_name_H-M   'P 1'
#
loop_
_entity.id
_entity.type
_entity.pdbx_description
1 polymer ?
#
loop_
_entity_poly.entity_id
_entity_poly.type
_entity_poly.pdbx_seq_one_letter_code
_entity_poly.pdbx_strand_id
1 'polypeptide(L)'
;MANFLSDQMEKGASDNSLKSCRGALAELLSFIGYKEEEVHSKLVAQLMKPVLMRTRHKYRGIQQWDLNILLEQIVKEEVELLRNNLSTVETMTISLTLCMIFTVTRLAELFRATLIKETEKEITFEQ
;
A
#
# COMPACT_ATOMS: atom_id res chain seq x y z
N MET A 1 27.21 0.98 -9.34
CA MET A 1 26.10 1.11 -8.36
C MET A 1 26.43 2.05 -7.19
N ALA A 2 27.53 1.87 -6.46
CA ALA A 2 27.83 2.65 -5.24
C ALA A 2 27.82 4.18 -5.44
N ASN A 3 28.49 4.69 -6.48
CA ASN A 3 28.54 6.14 -6.75
C ASN A 3 27.15 6.74 -6.97
N PHE A 4 26.28 6.05 -7.72
CA PHE A 4 24.90 6.47 -7.93
C PHE A 4 24.12 6.51 -6.62
N LEU A 5 24.23 5.47 -5.78
CA LEU A 5 23.54 5.45 -4.49
C LEU A 5 24.04 6.58 -3.56
N SER A 6 25.33 6.91 -3.59
CA SER A 6 25.90 8.03 -2.84
C SER A 6 25.32 9.37 -3.30
N ASP A 7 25.27 9.60 -4.61
CA ASP A 7 24.66 10.80 -5.19
C ASP A 7 23.17 10.94 -4.80
N GLN A 8 22.42 9.83 -4.81
CA GLN A 8 21.02 9.85 -4.37
C GLN A 8 20.88 10.16 -2.88
N MET A 9 21.81 9.68 -2.05
CA MET A 9 21.84 10.03 -0.62
C MET A 9 22.14 11.51 -0.41
N GLU A 10 23.09 12.09 -1.15
CA GLU A 10 23.42 13.52 -1.08
C GLU A 10 22.24 14.40 -1.52
N LYS A 11 21.47 13.92 -2.50
CA LYS A 11 20.22 14.56 -2.95
C LYS A 11 19.04 14.38 -1.98
N GLY A 12 19.25 13.71 -0.85
CA GLY A 12 18.23 13.52 0.17
C GLY A 12 17.14 12.51 -0.21
N ALA A 13 17.44 11.52 -1.05
CA ALA A 13 16.50 10.46 -1.38
C ALA A 13 16.04 9.70 -0.13
N SER A 14 14.75 9.34 -0.08
CA SER A 14 14.19 8.58 1.04
C SER A 14 14.87 7.21 1.20
N ASP A 15 14.90 6.69 2.42
CA ASP A 15 15.46 5.37 2.67
C ASP A 15 14.74 4.25 1.88
N ASN A 16 13.43 4.39 1.67
CA ASN A 16 12.64 3.45 0.85
C ASN A 16 13.02 3.53 -0.63
N SER A 17 13.15 4.73 -1.19
CA SER A 17 13.60 4.89 -2.57
C SER A 17 15.01 4.35 -2.77
N LEU A 18 15.92 4.56 -1.83
CA LEU A 18 17.28 4.01 -1.89
C LEU A 18 17.27 2.47 -1.90
N LYS A 19 16.41 1.83 -1.09
CA LYS A 19 16.24 0.36 -1.10
C LYS A 19 15.68 -0.16 -2.42
N SER A 20 14.62 0.47 -2.92
CA SER A 20 14.01 0.10 -4.19
C SER A 20 14.99 0.27 -5.35
N CYS A 21 15.69 1.42 -5.43
CA CYS A 21 16.70 1.67 -6.45
C CYS A 21 17.85 0.67 -6.37
N ARG A 22 18.35 0.32 -5.17
CA ARG A 22 19.38 -0.71 -5.02
C ARG A 22 18.90 -2.06 -5.57
N GLY A 23 17.65 -2.45 -5.27
CA GLY A 23 17.06 -3.70 -5.77
C GLY A 23 16.96 -3.72 -7.30
N ALA A 24 16.36 -2.67 -7.88
CA ALA A 24 16.19 -2.55 -9.32
C ALA A 24 17.53 -2.51 -10.07
N LEU A 25 18.52 -1.78 -9.55
CA LEU A 25 19.87 -1.75 -10.12
C LEU A 25 20.57 -3.11 -10.00
N ALA A 26 20.33 -3.87 -8.92
CA ALA A 26 20.93 -5.18 -8.76
C ALA A 26 20.41 -6.14 -9.83
N GLU A 27 19.09 -6.18 -9.99
CA GLU A 27 18.42 -6.97 -11.01
C GLU A 27 18.88 -6.58 -12.43
N LEU A 28 18.94 -5.29 -12.74
CA LEU A 28 19.42 -4.80 -14.03
C LEU A 28 20.87 -5.22 -14.31
N LEU A 29 21.77 -5.08 -13.34
CA LEU A 29 23.17 -5.46 -13.53
C LEU A 29 23.34 -6.97 -13.70
N SER A 30 22.56 -7.78 -12.96
CA SER A 30 22.52 -9.23 -13.16
C SER A 30 22.05 -9.58 -14.56
N PHE A 31 21.04 -8.90 -15.11
CA PHE A 31 20.59 -9.10 -16.49
C PHE A 31 21.65 -8.70 -17.55
N ILE A 32 22.46 -7.68 -17.27
CA ILE A 32 23.54 -7.23 -18.17
C ILE A 32 24.78 -8.14 -18.07
N GLY A 33 24.79 -9.12 -17.15
CA GLY A 33 25.85 -10.12 -17.03
C GLY A 33 26.97 -9.76 -16.05
N TYR A 34 26.74 -8.79 -15.17
CA TYR A 34 27.65 -8.53 -14.05
C TYR A 34 27.65 -9.70 -13.07
N LYS A 35 28.80 -9.98 -12.47
CA LYS A 35 28.92 -11.04 -11.47
C LYS A 35 28.23 -10.63 -10.18
N GLU A 36 27.73 -11.63 -9.44
CA GLU A 36 27.10 -11.44 -8.14
C GLU A 36 27.96 -10.62 -7.16
N GLU A 37 29.28 -10.82 -7.18
CA GLU A 37 30.24 -10.09 -6.33
C GLU A 37 30.36 -8.60 -6.68
N GLU A 38 30.15 -8.25 -7.96
CA GLU A 38 30.16 -6.87 -8.45
C GLU A 38 28.84 -6.17 -8.13
N VAL A 39 27.72 -6.90 -8.28
CA VAL A 39 26.37 -6.43 -7.97
C VAL A 39 26.18 -6.23 -6.46
N HIS A 40 26.59 -7.20 -5.66
CA HIS A 40 26.47 -7.24 -4.20
C HIS A 40 27.80 -6.94 -3.48
N SER A 41 28.55 -5.98 -4.02
CA SER A 41 29.85 -5.60 -3.47
C SER A 41 29.79 -5.17 -2.00
N LYS A 42 30.88 -5.43 -1.26
CA LYS A 42 31.06 -4.99 0.14
C LYS A 42 30.85 -3.49 0.31
N LEU A 43 31.25 -2.69 -0.68
CA LEU A 43 31.07 -1.24 -0.68
C LEU A 43 29.59 -0.85 -0.68
N VAL A 44 28.78 -1.45 -1.56
CA VAL A 44 27.33 -1.23 -1.59
C VAL A 44 26.68 -1.68 -0.28
N ALA A 45 27.12 -2.81 0.28
CA ALA A 45 26.62 -3.31 1.55
C ALA A 45 26.91 -2.33 2.72
N GLN A 46 28.14 -1.79 2.78
CA GLN A 46 28.52 -0.80 3.78
C GLN A 46 27.73 0.51 3.62
N LEU A 47 27.60 1.01 2.39
CA LEU A 47 26.86 2.23 2.08
C LEU A 47 25.38 2.11 2.47
N MET A 48 24.77 0.95 2.23
CA MET A 48 23.35 0.71 2.51
C MET A 48 23.06 0.36 3.97
N LYS A 49 24.06 0.02 4.79
CA LYS A 49 23.88 -0.40 6.19
C LYS A 49 23.06 0.59 7.02
N PRO A 50 23.30 1.91 6.99
CA PRO A 50 22.50 2.88 7.76
C PRO A 50 21.03 2.92 7.30
N VAL A 51 20.79 2.88 5.99
CA VAL A 51 19.45 2.85 5.38
C VAL A 51 18.69 1.61 5.83
N LEU A 52 19.35 0.45 5.81
CA LEU A 52 18.76 -0.81 6.25
C LEU A 52 18.44 -0.81 7.75
N MET A 53 19.27 -0.18 8.58
CA MET A 53 19.00 -0.05 10.02
C MET A 53 17.80 0.85 10.31
N ARG A 54 17.68 1.99 9.60
CA ARG A 54 16.55 2.92 9.76
C ARG A 54 15.22 2.35 9.26
N THR A 55 15.27 1.56 8.18
CA THR A 55 14.08 0.93 7.58
C THR A 55 13.79 -0.47 8.10
N ARG A 56 14.55 -0.95 9.09
CA ARG A 56 14.24 -2.20 9.77
C ARG A 56 12.87 -2.03 10.40
N HIS A 57 11.87 -2.75 9.90
CA HIS A 57 10.50 -2.66 10.35
C HIS A 57 10.44 -2.68 11.88
N LYS A 58 10.12 -1.54 12.50
CA LYS A 58 9.34 -1.56 13.74
C LYS A 58 7.97 -1.97 13.26
N TYR A 59 7.57 -3.21 13.53
CA TYR A 59 6.21 -3.68 13.28
C TYR A 59 5.27 -2.85 14.16
N ARG A 60 4.97 -1.62 13.76
CA ARG A 60 3.78 -0.92 14.18
C ARG A 60 2.69 -1.55 13.34
N GLY A 61 2.25 -2.75 13.74
CA GLY A 61 0.93 -3.20 13.33
C GLY A 61 0.01 -2.03 13.62
N ILE A 62 -0.75 -1.58 12.63
CA ILE A 62 -1.85 -0.65 12.86
C ILE A 62 -2.61 -1.27 14.02
N GLN A 63 -2.55 -0.61 15.18
CA GLN A 63 -3.14 -1.18 16.37
C GLN A 63 -4.63 -1.25 16.09
N GLN A 64 -5.25 -2.39 16.33
CA GLN A 64 -6.70 -2.61 16.14
C GLN A 64 -7.55 -1.50 16.80
N TRP A 65 -6.98 -0.81 17.79
CA TRP A 65 -7.49 0.43 18.38
C TRP A 65 -7.81 1.56 17.37
N ASP A 66 -6.98 1.77 16.34
CA ASP A 66 -7.20 2.82 15.33
C ASP A 66 -8.43 2.49 14.46
N LEU A 67 -8.70 1.21 14.21
CA LEU A 67 -9.86 0.79 13.44
C LEU A 67 -11.16 1.01 14.21
N ASN A 68 -11.20 0.67 15.51
CA ASN A 68 -12.38 0.88 16.33
C ASN A 68 -12.73 2.38 16.47
N ILE A 69 -11.72 3.23 16.63
CA ILE A 69 -11.91 4.70 16.65
C ILE A 69 -12.45 5.19 15.31
N LEU A 70 -11.89 4.70 14.19
CA LEU A 70 -12.35 5.06 12.85
C LEU A 70 -13.81 4.64 12.64
N LEU A 71 -14.19 3.43 13.05
CA LEU A 71 -15.56 2.94 12.97
C LEU A 71 -16.52 3.76 13.85
N GLU A 72 -16.10 4.13 15.07
CA GLU A 72 -16.89 4.98 15.96
C GLU A 72 -17.10 6.38 15.36
N GLN A 73 -16.07 6.96 14.73
CA GLN A 73 -16.18 8.22 14.01
C GLN A 73 -17.11 8.11 12.80
N ILE A 74 -16.99 7.04 12.01
CA ILE A 74 -17.89 6.78 10.88
C ILE A 74 -19.33 6.66 11.36
N VAL A 75 -19.62 5.90 12.41
CA VAL A 75 -21.00 5.75 12.94
C VAL A 75 -21.54 7.09 13.43
N LYS A 76 -20.72 7.89 14.10
CA LYS A 76 -21.11 9.22 14.59
C LYS A 76 -21.38 10.20 13.44
N GLU A 77 -20.53 10.18 12.41
CA GLU A 77 -20.72 11.01 11.21
C GLU A 77 -21.90 10.49 10.37
N GLU A 78 -22.10 9.18 10.23
CA GLU A 78 -23.24 8.58 9.53
C GLU A 78 -24.58 9.07 10.11
N VAL A 79 -24.69 9.23 11.43
CA VAL A 79 -25.90 9.77 12.07
C VAL A 79 -26.15 11.24 11.69
N GLU A 80 -25.10 12.06 11.56
CA GLU A 80 -25.20 13.45 11.11
C GLU A 80 -25.35 13.57 9.58
N LEU A 81 -24.82 12.60 8.82
CA LEU A 81 -24.88 12.51 7.36
C LEU A 81 -26.21 11.91 6.87
N LEU A 82 -26.85 11.02 7.61
CA LEU A 82 -28.24 10.58 7.34
C LEU A 82 -29.24 11.74 7.52
N ARG A 83 -28.85 12.74 8.32
CA ARG A 83 -29.65 13.92 8.62
C ARG A 83 -29.54 15.00 7.53
N ASN A 84 -28.46 14.97 6.73
CA ASN A 84 -28.19 15.92 5.65
C ASN A 84 -28.08 15.15 4.33
N ASN A 85 -28.96 15.39 3.36
CA ASN A 85 -28.92 14.70 2.06
C ASN A 85 -27.53 14.76 1.42
N LEU A 86 -26.76 13.67 1.53
CA LEU A 86 -25.43 13.54 0.97
C LEU A 86 -25.47 13.66 -0.55
N SER A 87 -24.46 14.31 -1.12
CA SER A 87 -24.26 14.24 -2.56
C SER A 87 -23.88 12.81 -2.97
N THR A 88 -24.12 12.48 -4.24
CA THR A 88 -23.72 11.18 -4.81
C THR A 88 -22.23 10.92 -4.66
N VAL A 89 -21.39 11.96 -4.79
CA VAL A 89 -19.92 11.83 -4.68
C VAL A 89 -19.49 11.48 -3.26
N GLU A 90 -20.09 12.12 -2.24
CA GLU A 90 -19.82 11.83 -0.83
C GLU A 90 -20.25 10.41 -0.48
N THR A 91 -21.44 10.01 -0.94
CA THR A 91 -21.96 8.64 -0.75
C THR A 91 -21.04 7.58 -1.35
N MET A 92 -20.54 7.81 -2.57
CA MET A 92 -19.59 6.91 -3.22
C MET A 92 -18.24 6.84 -2.48
N THR A 93 -17.76 7.98 -1.97
CA THR A 93 -16.48 8.06 -1.25
C THR A 93 -16.53 7.32 0.08
N ILE A 94 -17.62 7.49 0.84
CA ILE A 94 -17.85 6.76 2.11
C ILE A 94 -17.96 5.26 1.84
N SER A 95 -18.76 4.87 0.85
CA SER A 95 -18.95 3.46 0.47
C SER A 95 -17.63 2.79 0.07
N LEU A 96 -16.80 3.47 -0.74
CA LEU A 96 -15.50 2.96 -1.16
C LEU A 96 -14.53 2.80 0.02
N THR A 97 -14.52 3.78 0.93
CA THR A 97 -13.68 3.75 2.14
C THR A 97 -14.07 2.58 3.03
N LEU A 98 -15.37 2.35 3.24
CA LEU A 98 -15.88 1.20 3.99
C LEU A 98 -15.49 -0.12 3.33
N CYS A 99 -15.66 -0.24 2.00
CA CYS A 99 -15.23 -1.43 1.27
C CYS A 99 -13.73 -1.72 1.48
N MET A 100 -12.86 -0.70 1.37
CA MET A 100 -11.42 -0.86 1.62
C MET A 100 -11.12 -1.32 3.04
N ILE A 101 -11.80 -0.76 4.03
CA ILE A 101 -11.63 -1.12 5.45
C ILE A 101 -12.03 -2.57 5.71
N PHE A 102 -13.23 -2.98 5.27
CA PHE A 102 -13.78 -4.30 5.60
C PHE A 102 -13.15 -5.44 4.81
N THR A 103 -12.81 -5.20 3.55
CA THR A 103 -12.23 -6.25 2.70
C THR A 103 -10.70 -6.28 2.77
N VAL A 104 -10.09 -5.27 3.39
CA VAL A 104 -8.63 -5.06 3.42
C VAL A 104 -8.05 -5.03 2.00
N THR A 105 -8.85 -4.63 1.01
CA THR A 105 -8.44 -4.59 -0.39
C THR A 105 -7.71 -3.30 -0.71
N ARG A 106 -6.75 -3.40 -1.64
CA ARG A 106 -6.06 -2.21 -2.17
C ARG A 106 -7.01 -1.47 -3.09
N LEU A 107 -6.88 -0.14 -3.16
CA LEU A 107 -7.69 0.68 -4.06
C LEU A 107 -7.63 0.19 -5.53
N ALA A 108 -6.47 -0.30 -5.97
CA ALA A 108 -6.30 -0.88 -7.31
C ALA A 108 -7.13 -2.14 -7.56
N GLU A 109 -7.45 -2.92 -6.51
CA GLU A 109 -8.31 -4.10 -6.60
C GLU A 109 -9.78 -3.67 -6.72
N LEU A 110 -10.20 -2.63 -5.98
CA LEU A 110 -11.53 -2.06 -6.10
C LEU A 110 -11.77 -1.41 -7.47
N PHE A 111 -10.76 -0.75 -8.05
CA PHE A 111 -10.86 -0.23 -9.42
C PHE A 111 -11.07 -1.33 -10.48
N ARG A 112 -10.68 -2.57 -10.19
CA ARG A 112 -10.93 -3.73 -11.06
C ARG A 112 -12.22 -4.47 -10.72
N ALA A 113 -12.91 -4.09 -9.64
CA ALA A 113 -14.13 -4.75 -9.22
C ALA A 113 -15.23 -4.55 -10.26
N THR A 114 -15.93 -5.63 -10.59
CA THR A 114 -17.04 -5.61 -11.54
C THR A 114 -18.32 -5.95 -10.80
N LEU A 115 -19.38 -5.19 -11.04
CA LEU A 115 -20.70 -5.49 -10.51
C LEU A 115 -21.27 -6.70 -11.28
N ILE A 116 -21.33 -7.86 -10.64
CA ILE A 116 -22.10 -8.99 -11.15
C ILE A 116 -23.55 -8.73 -10.76
N LYS A 117 -24.39 -8.36 -11.74
CA LYS A 117 -25.84 -8.28 -11.54
C LYS A 117 -26.37 -9.71 -11.50
N GLU A 118 -26.61 -10.26 -10.31
CA GLU A 118 -27.54 -11.37 -10.18
C GLU A 118 -28.92 -10.84 -10.58
N THR A 119 -29.34 -11.20 -11.80
CA THR A 119 -30.75 -11.13 -12.17
C THR A 119 -31.47 -12.12 -11.28
N GLU A 120 -32.52 -11.67 -10.60
CA GLU A 120 -33.39 -12.44 -9.71
C GLU A 120 -33.59 -13.86 -10.26
N LYS A 121 -32.78 -14.81 -9.79
CA LYS A 121 -33.12 -16.22 -9.94
C LYS A 121 -34.19 -16.44 -8.89
N GLU A 122 -35.42 -16.37 -9.36
CA GLU A 122 -36.63 -16.89 -8.74
C GLU A 122 -36.27 -18.09 -7.85
N ILE A 123 -36.21 -17.85 -6.54
CA ILE A 123 -36.01 -18.92 -5.56
C ILE A 123 -37.36 -19.62 -5.47
N THR A 124 -37.63 -20.55 -6.38
CA THR A 124 -38.71 -21.51 -6.21
C THR A 124 -38.35 -22.44 -5.06
N PHE A 125 -38.96 -22.21 -3.90
CA PHE A 125 -39.08 -23.23 -2.87
C PHE A 125 -40.09 -24.27 -3.37
N GLU A 126 -39.59 -25.42 -3.84
CA GLU A 126 -40.42 -26.61 -3.94
C GLU A 126 -40.71 -27.12 -2.51
N GLN A 127 -42.00 -27.24 -2.20
CA GLN A 127 -42.57 -27.76 -0.94
C GLN A 127 -42.40 -29.28 -0.81
#